data_AF-A0A6P6CR26-F1
#
_entry.id   AF-A0A6P6CR26-F1
#
_cell.length_a   1.000
_cell.length_b   1.000
_cell.length_c   1.000
_cell.angle_alpha   90.00
_cell.angle_beta   90.00
_cell.angle_gamma   90.00
#
_symmetry.space_group_name_H-M   'P 1'
#
loop_
_entity.id
_entity.type
_entity.pdbx_description
1 polymer ?
#
loop_
_entity_poly.entity_id
_entity_poly.type
_entity_poly.pdbx_seq_one_letter_code
_entity_poly.pdbx_strand_id
1 'polypeptide(L)'
;MQKLLVCGLSLLFHLTISNTLPVEYNIDEHFQATASWPTKVLYLYVSLLAARPKYYFAWTLADAINNAAGFGFRGYDRNGEARWDLISNLRIRQIEMSTSFKMFLDNWNIQTALWLKRVCYERASLSPTIQTFILSAIWHGVYPGYYLTFLTAVVMTLAARAVSIQSW
;
A
#
# COMPACT_ATOMS: atom_id res chain seq x y z
N MET A 1 22.60 3.48 -1.31
CA MET A 1 22.58 3.08 -2.74
C MET A 1 21.33 2.32 -3.16
N GLN A 2 20.98 1.18 -2.51
CA GLN A 2 19.80 0.38 -2.91
C GLN A 2 18.48 1.17 -3.01
N LYS A 3 18.14 2.00 -2.01
CA LYS A 3 16.90 2.81 -2.05
C LYS A 3 16.85 3.77 -3.24
N LEU A 4 18.00 4.36 -3.63
CA LEU A 4 18.08 5.25 -4.78
C LEU A 4 17.88 4.50 -6.11
N LEU A 5 18.43 3.29 -6.23
CA LEU A 5 18.17 2.42 -7.39
C LEU A 5 16.69 2.09 -7.52
N VAL A 6 16.03 1.72 -6.41
CA VAL A 6 14.59 1.45 -6.39
C VAL A 6 13.79 2.70 -6.79
N CYS A 7 14.19 3.88 -6.33
CA CYS A 7 13.57 5.15 -6.74
C CYS A 7 13.70 5.37 -8.25
N GLY A 8 14.92 5.24 -8.79
CA GLY A 8 15.18 5.42 -10.22
C GLY A 8 14.38 4.45 -11.09
N LEU A 9 14.36 3.17 -10.73
CA LEU A 9 13.59 2.14 -11.45
C LEU A 9 12.08 2.39 -11.36
N SER A 10 11.57 2.73 -10.17
CA SER A 10 10.13 2.99 -9.98
C SER A 10 9.67 4.24 -10.73
N LEU A 11 10.50 5.28 -10.75
CA LEU A 11 10.22 6.51 -11.49
C LEU A 11 10.25 6.26 -13.01
N LEU A 12 11.29 5.58 -13.50
CA LEU A 12 11.39 5.22 -14.92
C LEU A 12 10.17 4.42 -15.37
N PHE A 13 9.82 3.38 -14.60
CA PHE A 13 8.63 2.57 -14.88
C PHE A 13 7.36 3.42 -14.90
N HIS A 14 7.19 4.33 -13.93
CA HIS A 14 6.02 5.20 -13.89
C HIS A 14 5.93 6.11 -15.12
N LEU A 15 7.05 6.72 -15.52
CA LEU A 15 7.09 7.65 -16.65
C LEU A 15 6.91 6.94 -18.01
N THR A 16 7.27 5.67 -18.13
CA THR A 16 7.12 4.91 -19.38
C THR A 16 5.83 4.10 -19.41
N ILE A 17 5.61 3.22 -18.44
CA ILE A 17 4.56 2.20 -18.47
C ILE A 17 3.22 2.76 -18.01
N SER A 18 3.17 3.59 -16.96
CA SER A 18 1.87 4.13 -16.49
C SER A 18 1.19 4.99 -17.55
N ASN A 19 1.97 5.67 -18.40
CA ASN A 19 1.44 6.46 -19.52
C ASN A 19 0.89 5.59 -20.66
N THR A 20 1.41 4.38 -20.84
CA THR A 20 0.88 3.43 -21.84
C THR A 20 -0.38 2.69 -21.38
N LEU A 21 -0.61 2.63 -20.07
CA LEU A 21 -1.74 1.93 -19.44
C LEU A 21 -2.50 2.87 -18.50
N PRO A 22 -3.12 3.94 -19.04
CA PRO A 22 -3.85 4.91 -18.23
C PRO A 22 -5.02 4.24 -17.52
N VAL A 23 -5.16 4.55 -16.23
CA VAL A 23 -6.25 4.00 -15.39
C VAL A 23 -7.60 4.56 -15.85
N GLU A 24 -7.60 5.76 -16.41
CA GLU A 24 -8.75 6.48 -16.94
C GLU A 24 -9.41 5.74 -18.11
N TYR A 25 -8.66 4.92 -18.85
CA TYR A 25 -9.24 4.11 -19.94
C TYR A 25 -10.26 3.08 -19.43
N ASN A 26 -10.22 2.71 -18.15
CA ASN A 26 -11.26 1.86 -17.56
C ASN A 26 -12.64 2.50 -17.58
N ILE A 27 -12.75 3.83 -17.66
CA ILE A 27 -14.04 4.54 -17.72
C ILE A 27 -14.32 5.13 -19.10
N ASP A 28 -13.48 4.84 -20.10
CA ASP A 28 -13.68 5.28 -21.48
C ASP A 28 -14.96 4.66 -22.06
N GLU A 29 -15.78 5.48 -22.70
CA GLU A 29 -17.09 5.07 -23.22
C GLU A 29 -16.96 3.99 -24.31
N HIS A 30 -15.98 4.14 -25.20
CA HIS A 30 -15.77 3.19 -26.29
C HIS A 30 -15.28 1.85 -25.74
N PHE A 31 -14.33 1.85 -24.81
CA PHE A 31 -13.86 0.64 -24.13
C PHE A 31 -14.99 -0.05 -23.36
N GLN A 32 -15.82 0.71 -22.66
CA GLN A 32 -16.97 0.16 -21.95
C GLN A 32 -18.04 -0.41 -22.88
N ALA A 33 -18.25 0.18 -24.05
CA ALA A 33 -19.22 -0.32 -25.02
C ALA A 33 -18.74 -1.57 -25.77
N THR A 34 -17.43 -1.69 -26.04
CA THR A 34 -16.90 -2.68 -27.00
C THR A 34 -16.12 -3.84 -26.37
N ALA A 35 -15.45 -3.62 -25.24
CA ALA A 35 -14.59 -4.63 -24.65
C ALA A 35 -15.38 -5.75 -23.97
N SER A 36 -14.89 -6.99 -24.09
CA SER A 36 -15.45 -8.13 -23.36
C SER A 36 -15.24 -7.98 -21.84
N TRP A 37 -16.09 -8.60 -21.03
CA TRP A 37 -15.97 -8.55 -19.57
C TRP A 37 -14.59 -9.03 -19.05
N PRO A 38 -14.02 -10.16 -19.53
CA PRO A 38 -12.66 -10.55 -19.14
C PRO A 38 -11.60 -9.50 -19.50
N THR A 39 -11.72 -8.86 -20.68
CA THR A 39 -10.81 -7.79 -21.09
C THR A 39 -10.87 -6.60 -20.14
N LYS A 40 -12.08 -6.20 -19.71
CA LYS A 40 -12.25 -5.11 -18.74
C LYS A 40 -11.60 -5.43 -17.40
N VAL A 41 -11.81 -6.65 -16.88
CA VAL A 41 -11.21 -7.09 -15.61
C VAL A 41 -9.69 -7.16 -15.70
N LEU A 42 -9.17 -7.72 -16.79
CA LEU A 42 -7.72 -7.82 -17.02
C LEU A 42 -7.08 -6.43 -17.13
N TYR A 43 -7.68 -5.54 -17.93
CA TYR A 43 -7.17 -4.18 -18.09
C TYR A 43 -7.22 -3.39 -16.78
N LEU A 44 -8.31 -3.50 -16.01
CA LEU A 44 -8.42 -2.90 -14.69
C LEU A 44 -7.27 -3.36 -13.78
N TYR A 45 -7.00 -4.66 -13.72
CA TYR A 45 -5.95 -5.21 -12.89
C TYR A 45 -4.56 -4.72 -13.32
N VAL A 46 -4.26 -4.80 -14.62
CA VAL A 46 -2.95 -4.44 -15.18
C VAL A 46 -2.69 -2.93 -15.10
N SER A 47 -3.68 -2.08 -15.39
CA SER A 47 -3.55 -0.62 -15.28
C SER A 47 -3.36 -0.16 -13.83
N LEU A 48 -4.05 -0.77 -12.87
CA LEU A 48 -3.84 -0.47 -11.45
C LEU A 48 -2.45 -0.92 -10.97
N LEU A 49 -1.96 -2.08 -11.43
CA LEU A 49 -0.58 -2.51 -11.18
C LEU A 49 0.42 -1.52 -11.77
N ALA A 50 0.19 -1.09 -13.03
CA ALA A 50 1.05 -0.14 -13.71
C ALA A 50 1.07 1.24 -13.04
N ALA A 51 0.00 1.65 -12.36
CA ALA A 51 -0.08 2.92 -11.65
C ALA A 51 0.57 2.90 -10.26
N ARG A 52 0.83 1.71 -9.67
CA ARG A 52 1.37 1.56 -8.30
C ARG A 52 2.79 2.10 -8.10
N PRO A 53 3.74 1.97 -9.06
CA PRO A 53 5.14 2.36 -8.83
C PRO A 53 5.37 3.83 -8.50
N LYS A 54 4.42 4.74 -8.82
CA LYS A 54 4.49 6.13 -8.35
C LYS A 54 4.57 6.24 -6.83
N TYR A 55 3.85 5.37 -6.11
CA TYR A 55 3.91 5.29 -4.65
C TYR A 55 5.22 4.68 -4.17
N TYR A 56 5.75 3.69 -4.91
CA TYR A 56 7.06 3.11 -4.61
C TYR A 56 8.17 4.13 -4.73
N PHE A 57 8.13 4.96 -5.77
CA PHE A 57 9.04 6.08 -5.92
C PHE A 57 8.91 7.07 -4.75
N ALA A 58 7.73 7.66 -4.53
CA ALA A 58 7.55 8.73 -3.56
C ALA A 58 7.93 8.30 -2.12
N TRP A 59 7.48 7.11 -1.69
CA TRP A 59 7.77 6.63 -0.34
C TRP A 59 9.19 6.09 -0.18
N THR A 60 9.78 5.44 -1.19
CA THR A 60 11.18 5.04 -1.10
C THR A 60 12.11 6.25 -1.11
N LEU A 61 11.74 7.33 -1.81
CA LEU A 61 12.49 8.58 -1.80
C LEU A 61 12.43 9.24 -0.42
N ALA A 62 11.25 9.31 0.19
CA ALA A 62 11.10 9.77 1.57
C ALA A 62 11.96 8.95 2.55
N ASP A 63 11.97 7.62 2.39
CA ASP A 63 12.80 6.72 3.19
C ASP A 63 14.31 6.95 2.94
N ALA A 64 14.73 7.29 1.72
CA ALA A 64 16.11 7.61 1.39
C ALA A 64 16.56 8.94 2.01
N ILE A 65 15.70 9.96 1.99
CA ILE A 65 15.94 11.27 2.61
C ILE A 65 16.06 11.13 4.12
N ASN A 66 15.15 10.40 4.78
CA ASN A 66 15.23 10.13 6.22
C ASN A 66 16.52 9.39 6.60
N ASN A 67 16.97 8.44 5.77
CA ASN A 67 18.25 7.77 5.99
C ASN A 67 19.42 8.75 5.86
N ALA A 68 19.43 9.63 4.85
CA ALA A 68 20.48 10.62 4.65
C ALA A 68 20.54 11.63 5.81
N ALA A 69 19.40 11.95 6.41
CA ALA A 69 19.29 12.80 7.60
C ALA A 69 19.63 12.08 8.92
N GLY A 70 19.93 10.77 8.89
CA GLY A 70 20.30 9.98 10.07
C GLY A 70 19.12 9.38 10.86
N PHE A 71 17.87 9.61 10.45
CA PHE A 71 16.68 9.09 11.15
C PHE A 71 16.34 7.62 10.81
N GLY A 72 17.03 7.04 9.83
CA GLY A 72 16.73 5.70 9.29
C GLY A 72 17.41 4.53 9.98
N PHE A 73 18.37 4.77 10.88
CA PHE A 73 19.19 3.72 11.49
C PHE A 73 18.47 3.00 12.63
N ARG A 74 18.36 1.67 12.55
CA ARG A 74 17.73 0.81 13.56
C ARG A 74 18.72 0.14 14.51
N GLY A 75 19.97 -0.02 14.08
CA GLY A 75 20.98 -0.82 14.79
C GLY A 75 21.70 -1.78 13.84
N TYR A 76 22.41 -2.74 14.40
CA TYR A 76 23.09 -3.81 13.67
C TYR A 76 22.31 -5.11 13.77
N ASP A 77 22.35 -5.93 12.72
CA ASP A 77 21.80 -7.28 12.77
C ASP A 77 22.75 -8.29 13.44
N ARG A 78 22.34 -9.56 13.48
CA ARG A 78 23.14 -10.65 14.09
C ARG A 78 24.50 -10.86 13.42
N ASN A 79 24.66 -10.40 12.18
CA ASN A 79 25.88 -10.51 11.40
C ASN A 79 26.74 -9.24 11.50
N GLY A 80 26.30 -8.21 12.24
CA GLY A 80 26.99 -6.94 12.37
C GLY A 80 26.69 -5.95 11.24
N GLU A 81 25.70 -6.21 10.39
CA GLU A 81 25.35 -5.32 9.27
C GLU A 81 24.38 -4.22 9.71
N ALA A 82 24.66 -2.99 9.28
CA ALA A 82 23.85 -1.82 9.64
C ALA A 82 22.47 -1.86 8.99
N ARG A 83 21.42 -1.76 9.82
CA ARG A 83 20.01 -1.77 9.40
C ARG A 83 19.48 -0.36 9.26
N TRP A 84 19.12 0.00 8.03
CA TRP A 84 18.63 1.34 7.66
C TRP A 84 17.13 1.35 7.29
N ASP A 85 16.36 0.57 8.04
CA ASP A 85 14.94 0.32 7.83
C ASP A 85 14.08 0.76 9.02
N LEU A 86 14.59 1.62 9.92
CA LEU A 86 13.86 2.14 11.09
C LEU A 86 12.57 2.86 10.65
N ILE A 87 12.76 3.89 9.82
CA ILE A 87 11.68 4.62 9.15
C ILE A 87 11.62 4.07 7.73
N SER A 88 10.59 3.26 7.48
CA SER A 88 10.29 2.79 6.13
C SER A 88 8.79 2.72 5.95
N ASN A 89 8.33 3.20 4.80
CA ASN A 89 6.91 3.22 4.45
C ASN A 89 6.49 2.00 3.63
N LEU A 90 7.44 1.32 2.98
CA LEU A 90 7.17 0.21 2.08
C LEU A 90 8.13 -0.96 2.29
N ARG A 91 7.60 -2.16 2.07
CA ARG A 91 8.41 -3.36 1.82
C ARG A 91 8.00 -4.01 0.51
N ILE A 92 8.47 -3.46 -0.61
CA ILE A 92 8.03 -3.82 -1.98
C ILE A 92 7.97 -5.34 -2.20
N ARG A 93 9.01 -6.09 -1.83
CA ARG A 93 9.02 -7.56 -1.99
C ARG A 93 7.88 -8.25 -1.24
N GLN A 94 7.55 -7.79 -0.02
CA GLN A 94 6.46 -8.37 0.78
C GLN A 94 5.09 -7.96 0.25
N ILE A 95 5.00 -6.81 -0.42
CA ILE A 95 3.78 -6.33 -1.08
C ILE A 95 3.49 -7.15 -2.34
N GLU A 96 4.49 -7.32 -3.22
CA GLU A 96 4.31 -8.02 -4.50
C GLU A 96 4.17 -9.54 -4.31
N MET A 97 4.73 -10.10 -3.23
CA MET A 97 4.61 -11.52 -2.89
C MET A 97 3.55 -11.79 -1.79
N SER A 98 2.69 -10.83 -1.48
CA SER A 98 1.70 -11.00 -0.42
C SER A 98 0.67 -12.06 -0.78
N THR A 99 0.47 -13.05 0.10
CA THR A 99 -0.54 -14.12 -0.08
C THR A 99 -1.87 -13.79 0.59
N SER A 100 -1.95 -12.69 1.34
CA SER A 100 -3.17 -12.22 1.99
C SER A 100 -3.26 -10.71 1.97
N PHE A 101 -4.50 -10.20 1.99
CA PHE A 101 -4.76 -8.76 2.04
C PHE A 101 -4.17 -8.10 3.29
N LYS A 102 -4.17 -8.80 4.43
CA LYS A 102 -3.51 -8.33 5.65
C LYS A 102 -2.01 -8.15 5.48
N MET A 103 -1.33 -9.13 4.88
CA MET A 103 0.11 -9.04 4.61
C MET A 103 0.43 -7.88 3.67
N PHE A 104 -0.42 -7.63 2.67
CA PHE A 104 -0.29 -6.45 1.80
C PHE A 104 -0.37 -5.15 2.61
N LEU A 105 -1.43 -4.97 3.41
CA LEU A 105 -1.64 -3.76 4.22
C LEU A 105 -0.54 -3.54 5.25
N ASP A 106 -0.05 -4.58 5.92
CA ASP A 106 1.02 -4.48 6.92
C ASP A 106 2.35 -3.98 6.32
N ASN A 107 2.49 -4.03 4.99
CA ASN A 107 3.70 -3.64 4.26
C ASN A 107 3.52 -2.42 3.36
N TRP A 108 2.29 -1.89 3.27
CA TRP A 108 1.91 -0.74 2.49
C TRP A 108 1.66 0.47 3.39
N ASN A 109 2.40 1.56 3.17
CA ASN A 109 2.27 2.80 3.95
C ASN A 109 2.39 2.60 5.48
N ILE A 110 3.47 1.93 5.88
CA ILE A 110 3.69 1.43 7.25
C ILE A 110 3.64 2.56 8.29
N GLN A 111 4.21 3.74 8.02
CA GLN A 111 4.24 4.81 9.01
C GLN A 111 2.86 5.42 9.23
N THR A 112 2.04 5.58 8.18
CA THR A 112 0.63 5.98 8.34
C THR A 112 -0.16 4.95 9.12
N ALA A 113 0.07 3.64 8.88
CA ALA A 113 -0.59 2.59 9.67
C ALA A 113 -0.21 2.67 11.17
N LEU A 114 1.07 2.89 11.48
CA LEU A 114 1.54 3.10 12.85
C LEU A 114 0.97 4.38 13.48
N TRP A 115 0.85 5.45 12.70
CA TRP A 115 0.22 6.70 13.14
C TRP A 115 -1.26 6.48 13.48
N LEU A 116 -2.04 5.90 12.56
CA LEU A 116 -3.45 5.54 12.77
C LEU A 116 -3.63 4.64 14.01
N LYS A 117 -2.72 3.69 14.21
CA LYS A 117 -2.73 2.83 15.40
C LYS A 117 -2.64 3.65 16.69
N ARG A 118 -1.70 4.59 16.78
CA ARG A 118 -1.46 5.41 17.98
C ARG A 118 -2.56 6.46 18.23
N VAL A 119 -3.09 7.05 17.16
CA VAL A 119 -4.08 8.15 17.29
C VAL A 119 -5.52 7.66 17.40
N CYS A 120 -5.82 6.45 16.90
CA CYS A 120 -7.18 5.91 16.90
C CYS A 120 -7.26 4.53 17.54
N TYR A 121 -6.60 3.52 16.97
CA TYR A 121 -6.79 2.13 17.41
C TYR A 121 -6.53 1.91 18.91
N GLU A 122 -5.40 2.41 19.42
CA GLU A 122 -5.02 2.24 20.84
C GLU A 122 -5.85 3.12 21.79
N ARG A 123 -6.59 4.10 21.26
CA ARG A 123 -7.43 5.04 22.04
C ARG A 123 -8.91 4.72 21.97
N ALA A 124 -9.33 3.90 21.02
CA ALA A 124 -10.72 3.53 20.81
C ALA A 124 -11.16 2.47 21.83
N SER A 125 -12.30 2.71 22.49
CA SER A 125 -12.90 1.77 23.46
C SER A 125 -13.84 0.74 22.81
N LEU A 126 -14.49 1.09 21.70
CA LEU A 126 -15.51 0.24 21.05
C LEU A 126 -15.13 -0.06 19.60
N SER A 127 -14.92 -1.32 19.24
CA SER A 127 -14.56 -1.71 17.85
C SER A 127 -13.38 -0.93 17.24
N PRO A 128 -12.17 -0.97 17.85
CA PRO A 128 -11.01 -0.20 17.39
C PRO A 128 -10.66 -0.35 15.91
N THR A 129 -10.80 -1.56 15.37
CA THR A 129 -10.56 -1.85 13.95
C THR A 129 -11.49 -1.04 13.05
N ILE A 130 -12.79 -1.04 13.33
CA ILE A 130 -13.79 -0.36 12.51
C ILE A 130 -13.56 1.15 12.55
N GLN A 131 -13.37 1.72 13.75
CA GLN A 131 -13.10 3.14 13.91
C GLN A 131 -11.82 3.57 13.17
N THR A 132 -10.76 2.76 13.25
CA THR A 132 -9.48 3.06 12.57
C THR A 132 -9.65 3.08 11.05
N PHE A 133 -10.40 2.12 10.48
CA PHE A 133 -10.66 2.08 9.04
C PHE A 133 -11.60 3.20 8.56
N ILE A 134 -12.58 3.61 9.37
CA ILE A 134 -13.41 4.80 9.07
C ILE A 134 -12.55 6.07 9.09
N LEU A 135 -11.70 6.23 10.11
CA LEU A 135 -10.76 7.35 10.17
C LEU A 135 -9.82 7.36 8.96
N SER A 136 -9.32 6.18 8.56
CA SER A 136 -8.51 6.03 7.36
C SER A 136 -9.27 6.47 6.11
N ALA A 137 -10.55 6.11 5.97
CA ALA A 137 -11.38 6.54 4.84
C ALA A 137 -11.51 8.06 4.79
N ILE A 138 -11.84 8.68 5.91
CA ILE A 138 -11.95 10.15 6.03
C ILE A 138 -10.62 10.83 5.69
N TRP A 139 -9.50 10.28 6.16
CA TRP A 139 -8.16 10.81 5.87
C TRP A 139 -7.80 10.77 4.37
N HIS A 140 -8.28 9.77 3.62
CA HIS A 140 -8.09 9.71 2.16
C HIS A 140 -9.01 10.68 1.40
N GLY A 141 -10.18 11.01 1.96
CA GLY A 141 -11.07 12.05 1.46
C GLY A 141 -12.54 11.61 1.38
N VAL A 142 -13.37 12.45 0.76
CA VAL A 142 -14.83 12.28 0.73
C VAL A 142 -15.34 11.44 -0.44
N TYR A 143 -14.45 10.98 -1.34
CA TYR A 143 -14.86 10.18 -2.49
C TYR A 143 -15.41 8.82 -2.05
N PRO A 144 -16.58 8.38 -2.56
CA PRO A 144 -17.22 7.13 -2.13
C PRO A 144 -16.34 5.88 -2.25
N GLY A 145 -15.45 5.85 -3.25
CA GLY A 145 -14.52 4.73 -3.46
C GLY A 145 -13.62 4.44 -2.27
N TYR A 146 -13.26 5.46 -1.47
CA TYR A 146 -12.45 5.24 -0.26
C TYR A 146 -13.22 4.48 0.81
N TYR A 147 -14.47 4.87 1.07
CA TYR A 147 -15.32 4.21 2.07
C TYR A 147 -15.59 2.75 1.68
N LEU A 148 -15.85 2.47 0.41
CA LEU A 148 -15.99 1.11 -0.09
C LEU A 148 -14.70 0.30 0.16
N THR A 149 -13.55 0.86 -0.21
CA THR A 149 -12.25 0.19 -0.02
C THR A 149 -11.99 -0.14 1.45
N PHE A 150 -12.22 0.81 2.36
CA PHE A 150 -11.95 0.59 3.79
C PHE A 150 -13.00 -0.28 4.47
N LEU A 151 -14.26 -0.28 4.01
CA LEU A 151 -15.25 -1.24 4.46
C LEU A 151 -14.85 -2.67 4.06
N THR A 152 -14.41 -2.88 2.82
CA THR A 152 -13.85 -4.17 2.40
C THR A 152 -12.65 -4.55 3.27
N ALA A 153 -11.78 -3.60 3.59
CA ALA A 153 -10.64 -3.85 4.46
C ALA A 153 -11.03 -4.28 5.88
N VAL A 154 -12.10 -3.70 6.45
CA VAL A 154 -12.69 -4.16 7.73
C VAL A 154 -13.09 -5.62 7.64
N VAL A 155 -13.91 -5.97 6.65
CA VAL A 155 -14.43 -7.35 6.48
C VAL A 155 -13.27 -8.34 6.34
N MET A 156 -12.30 -8.04 5.45
CA MET A 156 -11.14 -8.89 5.22
C MET A 156 -10.27 -9.05 6.48
N THR A 157 -10.08 -7.98 7.25
CA THR A 157 -9.29 -8.02 8.49
C THR A 157 -9.98 -8.85 9.57
N LEU A 158 -11.30 -8.71 9.73
CA LEU A 158 -12.07 -9.49 10.70
C LEU A 158 -12.13 -10.97 10.31
N ALA A 159 -12.33 -11.27 9.03
CA ALA A 159 -12.32 -12.64 8.52
C ALA A 159 -10.95 -13.31 8.71
N ALA A 160 -9.85 -12.62 8.37
CA ALA A 160 -8.50 -13.13 8.58
C ALA A 160 -8.22 -13.43 10.06
N ARG A 161 -8.71 -12.59 10.98
CA ARG A 161 -8.57 -12.80 12.43
C ARG A 161 -9.36 -14.04 12.87
N ALA A 162 -10.60 -14.21 12.42
CA ALA A 162 -11.43 -15.36 12.77
C ALA A 162 -10.78 -16.70 12.35
N VAL A 163 -10.23 -16.77 11.14
CA VAL A 163 -9.53 -17.97 10.64
C VAL A 163 -8.25 -18.25 11.43
N SER A 164 -7.48 -17.22 11.78
CA SER A 164 -6.22 -17.39 12.54
C SER A 164 -6.41 -17.88 13.98
N ILE A 165 -7.60 -17.68 14.55
CA ILE A 165 -7.96 -18.17 15.90
C ILE A 165 -8.37 -19.65 15.87
N GLN A 166 -8.84 -20.15 14.72
CA GLN A 166 -9.25 -21.56 14.55
C GLN A 166 -8.08 -22.50 14.22
N SER A 167 -6.88 -21.97 13.93
CA SER A 167 -5.70 -22.75 13.55
C SER A 167 -4.76 -23.12 14.71
N TRP A 168 -5.28 -23.14 15.94
CA TRP A 168 -4.57 -23.58 17.16
C TRP A 168 -5.44 -24.51 17.99
#